data_AF-C0FXR0-F1
#
_entry.id   AF-C0FXR0-F1
#
_cell.length_a   1.000
_cell.length_b   1.000
_cell.length_c   1.000
_cell.angle_alpha   90.00
_cell.angle_beta   90.00
_cell.angle_gamma   90.00
#
_symmetry.space_group_name_H-M   'P 1'
#
loop_
_entity.id
_entity.type
_entity.pdbx_description
1 polymer ?
#
loop_
_entity_poly.entity_id
_entity_poly.type
_entity_poly.pdbx_seq_one_letter_code
_entity_poly.pdbx_strand_id
1 'polypeptide(L)'
;MHRISNQNKNRNGDFKMNKAVIYFGATGNEAADQMVMQVLEEYCAVNGYEVVAVISENARPEGMTFPMKFAFVGMAEVEDVDVVVTFMSDMVGDCEETIMDNIIMLGEHGITVETANDDMAGYYQKMEQAGQKEDNGIVSLADFMAVFFRRLRANR
;
A
#
# COMPACT_ATOMS: atom_id res chain seq x y z
N MET A 1 -11.71 9.87 21.99
CA MET A 1 -12.04 8.45 21.80
C MET A 1 -10.78 7.63 22.04
N HIS A 2 -10.85 6.62 22.90
CA HIS A 2 -9.71 5.75 23.24
C HIS A 2 -9.31 4.91 22.01
N ARG A 3 -8.10 5.14 21.48
CA ARG A 3 -7.47 4.27 20.48
C ARG A 3 -7.05 3.01 21.22
N ILE A 4 -7.78 1.90 21.01
CA ILE A 4 -7.34 0.59 21.49
C ILE A 4 -6.04 0.30 20.74
N SER A 5 -4.91 0.35 21.45
CA SER A 5 -3.64 -0.07 20.89
C SER A 5 -3.71 -1.56 20.62
N ASN A 6 -3.64 -1.95 19.35
CA ASN A 6 -3.46 -3.32 18.92
C ASN A 6 -2.08 -3.78 19.46
N GLN A 7 -2.04 -4.31 20.69
CA GLN A 7 -0.80 -4.80 21.28
C GLN A 7 -0.49 -6.18 20.72
N ASN A 8 0.18 -6.22 19.58
CA ASN A 8 0.73 -7.44 19.02
C ASN A 8 1.95 -7.83 19.89
N LYS A 9 1.82 -8.88 20.71
CA LYS A 9 2.91 -9.36 21.57
C LYS A 9 3.52 -10.62 20.97
N ASN A 10 4.85 -10.69 20.91
CA ASN A 10 5.54 -11.89 20.45
C ASN A 10 5.40 -13.03 21.49
N ARG A 11 5.89 -14.24 21.16
CA ARG A 11 5.82 -15.43 22.05
C ARG A 11 6.53 -15.23 23.41
N ASN A 12 7.37 -14.21 23.53
CA ASN A 12 8.11 -13.86 24.75
C ASN A 12 7.43 -12.74 25.56
N GLY A 13 6.30 -12.21 25.09
CA GLY A 13 5.54 -11.15 25.78
C GLY A 13 6.04 -9.74 25.52
N ASP A 14 7.04 -9.55 24.65
CA ASP A 14 7.51 -8.23 24.24
C ASP A 14 6.52 -7.60 23.26
N PHE A 15 6.45 -6.26 23.27
CA PHE A 15 5.75 -5.51 22.23
C PHE A 15 6.44 -5.77 20.88
N LYS A 16 5.75 -6.46 19.97
CA LYS A 16 6.21 -6.61 18.58
C LYS A 16 5.80 -5.33 17.84
N MET A 17 6.77 -4.58 17.32
CA MET A 17 6.44 -3.62 16.26
C MET A 17 6.05 -4.43 15.03
N ASN A 18 4.90 -4.12 14.45
CA ASN A 18 4.46 -4.82 13.26
C ASN A 18 5.41 -4.46 12.11
N LYS A 19 6.05 -5.48 11.55
CA LYS A 19 6.94 -5.31 10.40
C LYS A 19 6.11 -5.19 9.13
N ALA A 20 6.31 -4.11 8.41
CA ALA A 20 5.58 -3.79 7.19
C ALA A 20 6.44 -3.92 5.95
N VAL A 21 5.83 -4.42 4.88
CA VAL A 21 6.32 -4.24 3.52
C VAL A 21 5.43 -3.20 2.84
N ILE A 22 6.04 -2.17 2.30
CA ILE A 22 5.35 -1.24 1.40
C ILE A 22 5.30 -1.86 0.01
N TYR A 23 4.09 -1.95 -0.55
CA TYR A 23 3.84 -2.45 -1.90
C TYR A 23 3.06 -1.44 -2.74
N PHE A 24 3.56 -1.12 -3.93
CA PHE A 24 2.79 -0.32 -4.89
C PHE A 24 3.04 -0.72 -6.34
N GLY A 25 1.98 -0.60 -7.15
CA GLY A 25 2.08 -0.68 -8.60
C GLY A 25 2.59 0.64 -9.18
N ALA A 26 3.80 0.64 -9.73
CA ALA A 26 4.41 1.78 -10.42
C ALA A 26 3.65 2.11 -11.72
N THR A 27 3.29 3.37 -11.88
CA THR A 27 2.52 3.87 -13.03
C THR A 27 3.39 4.18 -14.23
N GLY A 28 4.70 4.36 -14.02
CA GLY A 28 5.63 4.89 -15.02
C GLY A 28 5.62 6.42 -15.09
N ASN A 29 4.86 7.09 -14.22
CA ASN A 29 4.96 8.52 -13.98
C ASN A 29 5.70 8.73 -12.65
N GLU A 30 6.94 9.20 -12.74
CA GLU A 30 7.84 9.34 -11.58
C GLU A 30 7.24 10.23 -10.49
N ALA A 31 6.57 11.33 -10.84
CA ALA A 31 5.95 12.22 -9.86
C ALA A 31 4.79 11.54 -9.12
N ALA A 32 3.96 10.76 -9.84
CA ALA A 32 2.87 9.99 -9.21
C ALA A 32 3.42 8.90 -8.28
N ASP A 33 4.45 8.19 -8.75
CA ASP A 33 5.04 7.08 -8.01
C ASP A 33 5.75 7.58 -6.74
N GLN A 34 6.46 8.71 -6.81
CA GLN A 34 7.06 9.38 -5.64
C GLN A 34 6.01 9.86 -4.63
N MET A 35 4.90 10.42 -5.11
CA MET A 35 3.80 10.84 -4.25
C MET A 35 3.18 9.66 -3.49
N VAL A 36 2.90 8.54 -4.18
CA VAL A 36 2.40 7.33 -3.50
C VAL A 36 3.40 6.86 -2.44
N MET A 37 4.68 6.82 -2.79
CA MET A 37 5.72 6.37 -1.88
C MET A 37 5.73 7.19 -0.59
N GLN A 38 5.69 8.52 -0.68
CA GLN A 38 5.61 9.41 0.49
C GLN A 38 4.37 9.14 1.35
N VAL A 39 3.21 8.92 0.73
CA VAL A 39 1.95 8.60 1.44
C VAL A 39 2.08 7.29 2.21
N LEU A 40 2.65 6.25 1.60
CA LEU A 40 2.79 4.94 2.24
C LEU A 40 3.81 4.96 3.37
N GLU A 41 4.91 5.71 3.22
CA GLU A 41 5.88 5.93 4.28
C GLU A 41 5.26 6.70 5.47
N GLU A 42 4.51 7.78 5.23
CA GLU A 42 3.83 8.49 6.33
C GLU A 42 2.76 7.61 6.99
N TYR A 43 2.01 6.81 6.21
CA TYR A 43 1.04 5.86 6.76
C TYR A 43 1.72 4.89 7.73
N CYS A 44 2.84 4.30 7.33
CA CYS A 44 3.61 3.38 8.17
C CYS A 44 4.14 4.08 9.43
N ALA A 45 4.69 5.30 9.29
CA ALA A 45 5.21 6.07 10.42
C ALA A 45 4.12 6.43 11.43
N VAL A 46 2.94 6.87 10.98
CA VAL A 46 1.81 7.25 11.83
C VAL A 46 1.21 6.04 12.57
N ASN A 47 1.27 4.86 11.95
CA ASN A 47 0.79 3.61 12.55
C ASN A 47 1.87 2.85 13.33
N GLY A 48 3.11 3.34 13.36
CA GLY A 48 4.20 2.74 14.13
C GLY A 48 4.73 1.43 13.54
N TYR A 49 4.63 1.27 12.22
CA TYR A 49 5.16 0.12 11.51
C TYR A 49 6.66 0.25 11.27
N GLU A 50 7.38 -0.86 11.44
CA GLU A 50 8.77 -0.99 11.01
C GLU A 50 8.78 -1.39 9.54
N VAL A 51 9.09 -0.45 8.64
CA VAL A 51 9.19 -0.75 7.20
C VAL A 51 10.48 -1.54 6.94
N VAL A 52 10.35 -2.81 6.58
CA VAL A 52 11.51 -3.69 6.31
C VAL A 52 11.87 -3.78 4.83
N ALA A 53 10.89 -3.52 3.95
CA ALA A 53 11.12 -3.48 2.52
C ALA A 53 10.11 -2.58 1.82
N VAL A 54 10.53 -2.07 0.66
CA VAL A 54 9.69 -1.37 -0.31
C VAL A 54 9.81 -2.15 -1.60
N ILE A 55 8.68 -2.62 -2.12
CA ILE A 55 8.66 -3.40 -3.36
C ILE A 55 7.64 -2.81 -4.31
N SER A 56 8.04 -2.70 -5.57
CA SER A 56 7.17 -2.27 -6.64
C SER A 56 7.22 -3.21 -7.82
N GLU A 57 6.11 -3.26 -8.52
CA GLU A 57 6.01 -3.81 -9.86
C GLU A 57 5.25 -2.84 -10.76
N ASN A 58 5.20 -3.07 -12.06
CA ASN A 58 4.34 -2.25 -12.91
C ASN A 58 2.87 -2.40 -12.50
N ALA A 59 2.16 -1.29 -12.31
CA ALA A 59 0.73 -1.30 -12.10
C ALA A 59 0.02 -2.01 -13.27
N ARG A 60 -0.94 -2.85 -12.89
CA ARG A 60 -1.70 -3.74 -13.77
C ARG A 60 -3.19 -3.74 -13.40
N PRO A 61 -4.09 -3.89 -14.37
CA PRO A 61 -5.52 -3.98 -14.10
C PRO A 61 -5.93 -5.14 -13.19
N GLU A 62 -5.15 -6.22 -13.18
CA GLU A 62 -5.36 -7.43 -12.39
C GLU A 62 -4.96 -7.27 -10.90
N GLY A 63 -4.33 -6.14 -10.54
CA GLY A 63 -3.71 -5.95 -9.22
C GLY A 63 -2.35 -6.65 -9.10
N MET A 64 -2.00 -7.09 -7.89
CA MET A 64 -0.72 -7.71 -7.60
C MET A 64 -0.52 -9.03 -8.35
N THR A 65 0.67 -9.21 -8.89
CA THR A 65 0.99 -10.42 -9.64
C THR A 65 1.23 -11.60 -8.72
N PHE A 66 1.10 -12.81 -9.29
CA PHE A 66 1.39 -14.04 -8.58
C PHE A 66 2.81 -14.06 -7.96
N PRO A 67 3.90 -13.66 -8.66
CA PRO A 67 5.21 -13.53 -8.04
C PRO A 67 5.24 -12.63 -6.80
N MET A 68 4.52 -11.51 -6.81
CA MET A 68 4.48 -10.60 -5.66
C MET A 68 3.82 -11.24 -4.43
N LYS A 69 2.72 -11.98 -4.62
CA LYS A 69 2.06 -12.73 -3.53
C LYS A 69 3.03 -13.69 -2.84
N PHE A 70 3.80 -14.45 -3.64
CA PHE A 70 4.79 -15.40 -3.11
C PHE A 70 5.99 -14.71 -2.47
N ALA A 71 6.40 -13.54 -2.96
CA ALA A 71 7.44 -12.75 -2.33
C ALA A 71 7.03 -12.33 -0.91
N PHE A 72 5.79 -11.88 -0.72
CA PHE A 72 5.28 -11.51 0.61
C PHE A 72 5.21 -12.71 1.56
N VAL A 73 4.71 -13.86 1.08
CA VAL A 73 4.73 -15.11 1.87
C VAL A 73 6.14 -15.48 2.29
N GLY A 74 7.11 -15.43 1.36
CA GLY A 74 8.52 -15.68 1.69
C GLY A 74 9.09 -14.70 2.72
N MET A 75 8.70 -13.43 2.65
CA MET A 75 9.12 -12.42 3.62
C MET A 75 8.47 -12.61 5.00
N ALA A 76 7.24 -13.09 5.08
CA ALA A 76 6.64 -13.45 6.37
C ALA A 76 7.40 -14.60 7.04
N GLU A 77 7.78 -15.62 6.26
CA GLU A 77 8.51 -16.78 6.78
C GLU A 77 9.97 -16.48 7.20
N VAL A 78 10.63 -15.52 6.53
CA VAL A 78 12.07 -15.24 6.76
C VAL A 78 12.30 -13.98 7.61
N GLU A 79 11.51 -12.93 7.41
CA GLU A 79 11.70 -11.62 8.05
C GLU A 79 10.61 -11.29 9.09
N ASP A 80 9.67 -12.20 9.35
CA ASP A 80 8.53 -12.02 10.26
C ASP A 80 7.64 -10.81 9.89
N VAL A 81 7.47 -10.55 8.59
CA VAL A 81 6.55 -9.51 8.07
C VAL A 81 5.12 -9.81 8.47
N ASP A 82 4.45 -8.82 9.05
CA ASP A 82 3.08 -8.92 9.56
C ASP A 82 2.05 -8.26 8.62
N VAL A 83 2.46 -7.24 7.85
CA VAL A 83 1.54 -6.43 7.05
C VAL A 83 2.14 -6.03 5.71
N VAL A 84 1.32 -6.10 4.66
CA VAL A 84 1.58 -5.45 3.37
C VAL A 84 0.74 -4.18 3.31
N VAL A 85 1.42 -3.04 3.27
CA VAL A 85 0.79 -1.71 3.15
C VAL A 85 0.82 -1.29 1.69
N THR A 86 -0.34 -1.01 1.12
CA THR A 86 -0.49 -0.59 -0.27
C THR A 86 -1.35 0.65 -0.41
N PHE A 87 -1.39 1.23 -1.61
CA PHE A 87 -2.10 2.48 -1.82
C PHE A 87 -3.61 2.30 -1.84
N MET A 88 -4.13 1.36 -2.62
CA MET A 88 -5.57 1.16 -2.81
C MET A 88 -5.89 -0.29 -3.13
N SER A 89 -7.14 -0.70 -2.91
CA SER A 89 -7.58 -2.10 -3.11
C SER A 89 -7.41 -2.59 -4.55
N ASP A 90 -7.50 -1.72 -5.56
CA ASP A 90 -7.22 -2.05 -6.97
C ASP A 90 -5.76 -2.54 -7.18
N MET A 91 -4.83 -2.24 -6.25
CA MET A 91 -3.47 -2.80 -6.28
C MET A 91 -3.43 -4.25 -5.79
N VAL A 92 -4.46 -4.69 -5.06
CA VAL A 92 -4.58 -6.04 -4.50
C VAL A 92 -5.29 -6.97 -5.47
N GLY A 93 -6.32 -6.50 -6.16
CA GLY A 93 -7.06 -7.31 -7.12
C GLY A 93 -8.01 -6.46 -7.96
N ASP A 94 -8.58 -7.07 -9.00
CA ASP A 94 -9.39 -6.39 -10.00
C ASP A 94 -10.89 -6.29 -9.64
N CYS A 95 -11.40 -7.27 -8.90
CA CYS A 95 -12.76 -7.28 -8.37
C CYS A 95 -12.76 -7.71 -6.91
N GLU A 96 -13.90 -7.56 -6.23
CA GLU A 96 -14.04 -7.91 -4.82
C GLU A 96 -13.64 -9.35 -4.53
N GLU A 97 -14.00 -10.30 -5.40
CA GLU A 97 -13.62 -11.72 -5.27
C GLU A 97 -12.10 -11.88 -5.30
N THR A 98 -11.41 -11.38 -6.33
CA THR A 98 -9.94 -11.45 -6.43
C THR A 98 -9.24 -10.73 -5.28
N ILE A 99 -9.77 -9.57 -4.84
CA ILE A 99 -9.22 -8.83 -3.70
C ILE A 99 -9.31 -9.68 -2.44
N MET A 100 -10.50 -10.23 -2.15
CA MET A 100 -10.75 -11.05 -0.97
C MET A 100 -9.91 -12.33 -1.00
N ASP A 101 -9.82 -13.01 -2.15
CA ASP A 101 -9.00 -14.21 -2.31
C ASP A 101 -7.53 -13.94 -2.01
N ASN A 102 -7.00 -12.81 -2.47
CA ASN A 102 -5.61 -12.44 -2.21
C ASN A 102 -5.38 -12.07 -0.74
N ILE A 103 -6.33 -11.39 -0.10
CA ILE A 103 -6.28 -11.07 1.33
C ILE A 103 -6.34 -12.35 2.16
N ILE A 104 -7.23 -13.29 1.83
CA ILE A 104 -7.37 -14.58 2.52
C ILE A 104 -6.08 -15.39 2.36
N MET A 105 -5.54 -15.50 1.13
CA MET A 105 -4.28 -16.20 0.86
C MET A 105 -3.14 -15.63 1.72
N LEU A 106 -2.96 -14.31 1.75
CA LEU A 106 -1.91 -13.68 2.56
C LEU A 106 -2.17 -13.86 4.07
N GLY A 107 -3.44 -13.80 4.49
CA GLY A 107 -3.87 -14.01 5.87
C GLY A 107 -3.61 -15.43 6.39
N GLU A 108 -3.71 -16.45 5.53
CA GLU A 108 -3.31 -17.84 5.85
C GLU A 108 -1.83 -17.96 6.22
N HIS A 109 -1.00 -17.01 5.76
CA HIS A 109 0.42 -16.87 6.09
C HIS A 109 0.71 -15.81 7.15
N GLY A 110 -0.32 -15.33 7.87
CA GLY A 110 -0.16 -14.35 8.95
C GLY A 110 0.10 -12.92 8.49
N ILE A 111 -0.13 -12.62 7.21
CA ILE A 111 0.07 -11.30 6.62
C ILE A 111 -1.29 -10.60 6.49
N THR A 112 -1.44 -9.41 7.08
CA THR A 112 -2.58 -8.53 6.79
C THR A 112 -2.29 -7.63 5.60
N VAL A 113 -3.32 -7.17 4.90
CA VAL A 113 -3.20 -6.17 3.83
C VAL A 113 -3.93 -4.92 4.25
N GLU A 114 -3.24 -3.77 4.19
CA GLU A 114 -3.79 -2.46 4.55
C GLU A 114 -3.66 -1.47 3.40
N THR A 115 -4.71 -0.68 3.18
CA THR A 115 -4.82 0.28 2.09
C THR A 115 -4.80 1.71 2.64
N ALA A 116 -3.77 2.48 2.28
CA ALA A 116 -3.63 3.84 2.78
C ALA A 116 -4.74 4.78 2.27
N ASN A 117 -5.22 4.59 1.04
CA ASN A 117 -6.27 5.43 0.44
C ASN A 117 -7.55 5.48 1.29
N ASP A 118 -7.93 4.36 1.91
CA ASP A 118 -9.18 4.27 2.65
C ASP A 118 -9.15 5.10 3.96
N ASP A 119 -7.96 5.43 4.46
CA ASP A 119 -7.73 6.20 5.70
C ASP A 119 -7.24 7.65 5.47
N MET A 120 -6.94 8.05 4.22
CA MET A 120 -6.11 9.21 3.92
C MET A 120 -6.85 10.46 3.41
N ALA A 121 -8.07 10.73 3.90
CA ALA A 121 -8.80 11.97 3.62
C ALA A 121 -7.98 13.25 3.92
N GLY A 122 -7.06 13.21 4.88
CA GLY A 122 -6.22 14.34 5.28
C GLY A 122 -5.04 14.63 4.33
N TYR A 123 -4.61 13.65 3.53
CA TYR A 123 -3.48 13.82 2.62
C TYR A 123 -3.87 14.53 1.32
N TYR A 124 -5.10 14.30 0.87
CA TYR A 124 -5.72 15.03 -0.24
C TYR A 124 -5.71 16.54 -0.02
N GLN A 125 -5.97 16.99 1.21
CA GLN A 125 -5.91 18.40 1.56
C GLN A 125 -4.48 18.97 1.50
N LYS A 126 -3.46 18.19 1.89
CA LYS A 126 -2.05 18.62 1.81
C LYS A 126 -1.60 18.78 0.36
N MET A 127 -2.04 17.90 -0.55
CA MET A 127 -1.73 18.02 -1.98
C MET A 127 -2.41 19.22 -2.65
N GLU A 128 -3.67 19.49 -2.32
CA GLU A 128 -4.37 20.70 -2.79
C GLU A 128 -3.73 22.00 -2.26
N GLN A 129 -3.26 21.99 -1.02
CA GLN A 129 -2.57 23.14 -0.41
C GLN A 129 -1.12 23.29 -0.91
N ALA A 130 -0.46 22.18 -1.27
CA ALA A 130 0.92 22.20 -1.72
C ALA A 130 1.06 22.90 -3.07
N GLY A 131 0.07 22.82 -3.97
CA GLY A 131 -0.07 23.68 -5.17
C GLY A 131 1.22 23.91 -5.98
N GLN A 132 2.20 23.02 -5.89
CA GLN A 132 3.51 23.22 -6.48
C GLN A 132 3.45 22.68 -7.89
N LYS A 133 3.42 23.63 -8.83
CA LYS A 133 3.55 23.39 -10.26
C LYS A 133 4.90 22.74 -10.52
N GLU A 134 4.90 21.44 -10.80
CA GLU A 134 6.01 20.79 -11.48
C GLU A 134 5.64 20.50 -12.94
N ASP A 135 6.64 20.62 -13.82
CA ASP A 135 6.54 20.51 -15.28
C ASP A 135 6.06 19.13 -15.80
N ASN A 136 5.70 18.19 -14.91
CA ASN A 136 5.31 16.81 -15.22
C ASN A 136 3.81 16.49 -15.10
N GLY A 137 2.94 17.50 -15.00
CA GLY A 137 1.52 17.36 -15.35
C GLY A 137 0.59 16.70 -14.32
N ILE A 138 1.03 16.52 -13.07
CA ILE A 138 0.12 16.19 -11.95
C ILE A 138 -0.20 17.49 -11.23
N VAL A 139 -1.37 18.08 -11.53
CA VAL A 139 -1.74 19.43 -11.07
C VAL A 139 -2.80 19.38 -9.96
N SER A 140 -3.43 18.21 -9.78
CA SER A 140 -4.52 18.00 -8.83
C SER A 140 -4.63 16.53 -8.42
N LEU A 141 -5.39 16.27 -7.36
CA LEU A 141 -5.77 14.90 -6.98
C LEU A 141 -6.46 14.16 -8.14
N ALA A 142 -7.28 14.85 -8.92
CA ALA A 142 -7.95 14.26 -10.07
C ALA A 142 -6.92 13.79 -11.12
N ASP A 143 -5.87 14.58 -11.38
CA ASP A 143 -4.80 14.20 -12.31
C ASP A 143 -4.01 13.01 -11.79
N PHE A 144 -3.67 13.03 -10.49
CA PHE A 144 -2.99 11.92 -9.82
C PHE A 144 -3.81 10.62 -9.92
N MET A 145 -5.07 10.65 -9.50
CA MET A 145 -5.96 9.48 -9.60
C MET A 145 -6.20 9.06 -11.05
N ALA A 146 -6.24 10.01 -12.00
CA ALA A 146 -6.38 9.69 -13.42
C ALA A 146 -5.16 8.94 -13.97
N VAL A 147 -3.94 9.21 -13.51
CA VAL A 147 -2.74 8.44 -13.89
C VAL A 147 -2.90 6.99 -13.43
N PHE A 148 -3.29 6.77 -12.17
CA PHE A 148 -3.51 5.44 -11.62
C PHE A 148 -4.68 4.71 -12.30
N PHE A 149 -5.85 5.33 -12.39
CA PHE A 149 -7.02 4.71 -13.03
C PHE A 149 -6.80 4.44 -14.51
N ARG A 150 -6.05 5.29 -15.23
CA ARG A 150 -5.69 4.99 -16.62
C ARG A 150 -4.88 3.71 -16.71
N ARG A 151 -4.00 3.44 -15.75
CA ARG A 151 -3.15 2.23 -15.75
C ARG A 151 -3.90 1.00 -15.23
N LEU A 152 -4.63 1.13 -14.13
CA LEU A 152 -5.37 0.04 -13.48
C LEU A 152 -6.70 -0.28 -14.19
N ARG A 153 -7.21 0.60 -15.05
CA ARG A 153 -8.41 0.36 -15.86
C ARG A 153 -8.12 0.32 -17.36
N ALA A 154 -6.84 0.30 -17.75
CA ALA A 154 -6.48 0.08 -19.15
C ALA A 154 -7.01 -1.31 -19.59
N ASN A 155 -8.00 -1.32 -20.47
CA ASN A 155 -8.66 -2.52 -21.04
C ASN A 155 -9.76 -3.20 -20.21
N ARG A 156 -10.40 -2.51 -19.26
CA ARG A 156 -11.74 -2.91 -18.78
C ARG A 156 -12.86 -2.39 -19.67
#